data_AF-A0A1G2KP74-F1
#
_entry.id   AF-A0A1G2KP74-F1
#
_cell.length_a   1.000
_cell.length_b   1.000
_cell.length_c   1.000
_cell.angle_alpha   90.00
_cell.angle_beta   90.00
_cell.angle_gamma   90.00
#
_symmetry.space_group_name_H-M   'P 1'
#
loop_
_entity.id
_entity.type
_entity.pdbx_description
1 polymer ?
#
loop_
_entity_poly.entity_id
_entity_poly.type
_entity_poly.pdbx_seq_one_letter_code
_entity_poly.pdbx_strand_id
1 'polypeptide(L)' 'MAKRFKQQFAPDAKGMRGARSRVASSGKLRRKRADTKMQTLEKIYHKNIGADRLQLQTVLARRRKPSLKKLIK' A
#
# COMPACT_ATOMS: atom_id res chain seq x y z
N MET A 1 -17.60 -15.73 -24.39
CA MET A 1 -16.12 -15.89 -24.31
C MET A 1 -15.59 -15.19 -23.06
N ALA A 2 -15.28 -15.92 -21.99
CA ALA A 2 -14.66 -15.35 -20.80
C ALA A 2 -13.15 -15.20 -21.04
N LYS A 3 -12.65 -13.95 -21.11
CA LYS A 3 -11.21 -13.68 -21.21
C LYS A 3 -10.53 -14.18 -19.92
N ARG A 4 -9.79 -15.30 -20.03
CA ARG A 4 -8.86 -15.76 -18.99
C ARG A 4 -7.78 -14.69 -18.82
N PHE A 5 -7.90 -13.86 -17.79
CA PHE A 5 -6.81 -12.97 -17.35
C PHE A 5 -5.69 -13.85 -16.79
N LYS A 6 -4.68 -14.17 -17.63
CA LYS A 6 -3.42 -14.78 -17.19
C LYS A 6 -2.82 -13.85 -16.15
N GLN A 7 -2.79 -14.26 -14.88
CA GLN A 7 -2.08 -13.54 -13.82
C GLN A 7 -0.60 -13.53 -14.18
N GLN A 8 -0.16 -12.45 -14.81
CA GLN A 8 1.25 -12.19 -15.11
C GLN A 8 1.91 -11.72 -13.81
N PHE A 9 2.35 -12.68 -13.00
CA PHE A 9 3.29 -12.46 -11.91
C PHE A 9 4.64 -12.07 -12.52
N ALA A 10 4.85 -10.80 -12.82
CA ALA A 10 6.19 -10.31 -13.10
C ALA A 10 6.98 -10.29 -11.77
N PRO A 11 8.14 -10.95 -11.68
CA PRO A 11 9.01 -10.78 -10.53
C PRO A 11 9.34 -9.29 -10.40
N ASP A 12 9.14 -8.74 -9.20
CA ASP A 12 9.52 -7.36 -8.92
C ASP A 12 11.04 -7.20 -9.07
N ALA A 13 11.53 -5.95 -9.14
CA ALA A 13 12.93 -5.66 -9.44
C ALA A 13 13.92 -6.45 -8.56
N LYS A 14 15.09 -6.77 -9.12
CA LYS A 14 16.15 -7.54 -8.45
C LYS A 14 16.43 -6.96 -7.06
N GLY A 15 16.28 -7.78 -6.01
CA GLY A 15 16.46 -7.38 -4.60
C GLY A 15 15.16 -7.13 -3.81
N MET A 16 14.00 -7.24 -4.44
CA MET A 16 12.70 -7.11 -3.77
C MET A 16 12.23 -8.45 -3.19
N ARG A 17 11.68 -8.45 -1.95
CA ARG A 17 11.19 -9.64 -1.22
C ARG A 17 9.89 -10.21 -1.84
N GLY A 18 9.98 -10.78 -3.03
CA GLY A 18 8.88 -11.44 -3.73
C GLY A 18 7.95 -10.48 -4.48
N ALA A 19 7.04 -11.05 -5.26
CA ALA A 19 6.12 -10.30 -6.11
C ALA A 19 4.97 -9.67 -5.31
N ARG A 20 4.83 -8.35 -5.43
CA ARG A 20 3.78 -7.56 -4.75
C ARG A 20 2.42 -7.78 -5.40
N SER A 21 1.38 -7.81 -4.57
CA SER A 21 0.01 -7.92 -5.04
C SER A 21 -0.37 -6.79 -6.01
N ARG A 22 -0.86 -7.18 -7.19
CA ARG A 22 -1.34 -6.29 -8.24
C ARG A 22 -2.88 -6.29 -8.29
N VAL A 23 -3.46 -5.24 -8.86
CA VAL A 23 -4.90 -5.16 -9.15
C VAL A 23 -5.21 -6.14 -10.29
N ALA A 24 -6.07 -7.12 -10.05
CA ALA A 24 -6.36 -8.20 -10.99
C ALA A 24 -6.81 -7.70 -12.37
N SER A 25 -7.57 -6.60 -12.43
CA SER A 25 -8.08 -6.03 -13.67
C SER A 25 -7.09 -5.17 -14.46
N SER A 26 -6.02 -4.66 -13.83
CA SER A 26 -5.10 -3.70 -14.49
C SER A 26 -3.62 -4.06 -14.41
N GLY A 27 -3.24 -5.08 -13.63
CA GLY A 27 -1.85 -5.46 -13.43
C GLY A 27 -1.00 -4.42 -12.68
N LYS A 28 -1.58 -3.27 -12.28
CA LYS A 28 -0.88 -2.20 -11.54
C LYS A 28 -0.64 -2.64 -10.09
N LEU A 29 0.44 -2.15 -9.48
CA LEU A 29 0.69 -2.33 -8.04
C LEU A 29 -0.51 -1.84 -7.23
N ARG A 30 -1.04 -2.69 -6.37
CA ARG A 30 -2.19 -2.33 -5.53
C ARG A 30 -1.77 -1.22 -4.58
N ARG A 31 -2.55 -0.14 -4.50
CA ARG A 31 -2.38 0.89 -3.46
C ARG A 31 -2.45 0.21 -2.08
N LYS A 32 -1.69 0.71 -1.11
CA LYS A 32 -1.84 0.29 0.29
C LYS A 32 -3.30 0.50 0.69
N ARG A 33 -3.89 -0.50 1.34
CA ARG A 33 -5.32 -0.46 1.61
C ARG A 33 -5.63 0.64 2.63
N ALA A 34 -6.76 1.28 2.50
CA ALA A 34 -7.22 2.35 3.38
C ALA A 34 -7.30 1.92 4.86
N ASP A 35 -7.63 0.65 5.10
CA ASP A 35 -7.72 -0.04 6.40
C ASP A 35 -6.37 -0.45 7.00
N THR A 36 -5.24 -0.15 6.34
CA THR A 36 -3.92 -0.48 6.88
C THR A 36 -3.71 0.24 8.21
N LYS A 37 -3.44 -0.50 9.29
CA LYS A 37 -3.11 0.09 10.61
C LYS A 37 -1.83 0.92 10.52
N MET A 38 -1.83 2.10 11.14
CA MET A 38 -0.66 2.98 11.17
C MET A 38 0.55 2.30 11.80
N GLN A 39 0.36 1.49 12.85
CA GLN A 39 1.43 0.72 13.48
C GLN A 39 2.23 -0.14 12.48
N THR A 40 1.55 -0.70 11.47
CA THR A 40 2.23 -1.50 10.43
C THR A 40 3.10 -0.61 9.54
N LEU A 41 2.63 0.60 9.25
CA LEU A 41 3.37 1.56 8.44
C LEU A 41 4.58 2.12 9.19
N GLU A 42 4.44 2.41 10.48
CA GLU A 42 5.55 2.88 11.32
C GLU A 42 6.67 1.85 11.40
N LYS A 43 6.33 0.56 11.54
CA LYS A 43 7.31 -0.54 11.48
C LYS A 43 8.01 -0.64 10.13
N ILE A 44 7.28 -0.43 9.02
CA ILE A 44 7.84 -0.55 7.65
C ILE A 44 8.73 0.65 7.31
N TYR A 45 8.33 1.85 7.71
CA TYR A 45 9.01 3.09 7.34
C TYR A 45 9.97 3.60 8.43
N HIS A 46 10.06 2.91 9.56
CA HIS A 46 10.85 3.29 10.73
C HIS A 46 10.67 4.77 11.13
N LYS A 47 9.40 5.25 11.07
CA LYS A 47 9.01 6.60 11.46
C LYS A 47 7.87 6.55 12.46
N ASN A 48 7.93 7.37 13.51
CA ASN A 48 6.80 7.63 14.39
C ASN A 48 5.87 8.65 13.72
N ILE A 49 4.73 8.18 13.23
CA ILE A 49 3.70 9.04 12.63
C ILE A 49 2.68 9.43 13.70
N GLY A 50 2.55 8.62 14.74
CA GLY A 50 1.56 8.76 15.80
C GLY A 50 0.18 8.35 15.29
N ALA A 51 -0.60 7.73 16.18
CA ALA A 51 -1.92 7.15 15.93
C ALA A 51 -1.90 5.69 15.42
N ASP A 52 -1.08 4.87 16.07
CA ASP A 52 -0.86 3.44 15.86
C ASP A 52 -2.17 2.63 15.79
N ARG A 53 -3.17 3.03 16.61
CA ARG A 53 -4.50 2.43 16.68
C ARG A 53 -5.39 2.78 15.49
N LEU A 54 -5.09 3.85 14.76
CA LEU A 54 -5.91 4.32 13.65
C LEU A 54 -5.52 3.65 12.34
N GLN A 55 -6.47 3.67 11.41
CA GLN A 55 -6.26 3.26 10.03
C GLN A 55 -5.67 4.42 9.21
N LEU A 56 -4.95 4.06 8.15
CA LEU A 56 -4.33 5.01 7.23
C LEU A 56 -5.32 6.05 6.71
N GLN A 57 -6.52 5.64 6.28
CA GLN A 57 -7.53 6.57 5.78
C GLN A 57 -7.95 7.60 6.83
N THR A 58 -8.16 7.18 8.08
CA THR A 58 -8.53 8.08 9.18
C THR A 58 -7.43 9.11 9.44
N VAL A 59 -6.17 8.69 9.44
CA VAL A 59 -5.04 9.61 9.66
C VAL A 59 -4.85 10.57 8.49
N LEU A 60 -4.98 10.08 7.25
CA LEU A 60 -4.90 10.92 6.06
C LEU A 60 -6.03 11.96 6.02
N ALA A 61 -7.26 11.56 6.37
CA ALA A 61 -8.41 12.47 6.47
C ALA A 61 -8.20 13.52 7.56
N ARG A 62 -7.81 13.10 8.77
CA ARG A 62 -7.58 14.00 9.92
C ARG A 62 -6.48 15.02 9.65
N ARG A 63 -5.42 14.62 8.95
CA ARG A 63 -4.28 15.49 8.61
C ARG A 63 -4.40 16.17 7.23
N ARG A 64 -5.54 15.99 6.54
CA ARG A 64 -5.81 16.49 5.18
C ARG A 64 -4.66 16.17 4.19
N LYS A 65 -4.09 14.97 4.29
CA LYS A 65 -3.02 14.52 3.39
C LYS A 65 -3.58 13.59 2.32
N PRO A 66 -3.25 13.78 1.03
CA PRO A 66 -3.83 12.98 -0.05
C PRO A 66 -3.22 11.58 -0.17
N SER A 67 -2.07 11.33 0.47
CA SER A 67 -1.41 10.02 0.42
C SER A 67 -0.40 9.85 1.55
N LEU A 68 -0.06 8.60 1.86
CA LEU A 68 1.00 8.26 2.80
C LEU A 68 2.34 8.94 2.45
N LYS A 69 2.67 9.04 1.16
CA LYS A 69 3.89 9.72 0.70
C LYS A 69 3.94 11.18 1.16
N LYS A 70 2.81 11.89 1.14
CA LYS A 70 2.69 13.29 1.60
C LYS A 70 2.56 13.42 3.12
N LEU A 71 2.29 12.32 3.82
CA LEU A 71 2.26 12.25 5.27
C LEU A 71 3.67 12.03 5.86
N ILE A 72 4.51 11.27 5.16
CA ILE A 72 5.86 10.88 5.60
C ILE A 72 6.96 11.85 5.11
N LYS A 73 6.70 12.57 4.01
CA LYS A 73 7.63 13.54 3.40
C LYS A 73 7.43 14.92 4.04
#